data_AF-A0A9E3C4G7-F1
#
_entry.id   AF-A0A9E3C4G7-F1
#
_cell.length_a   1.000
_cell.length_b   1.000
_cell.length_c   1.000
_cell.angle_alpha   90.00
_cell.angle_beta   90.00
_cell.angle_gamma   90.00
#
_symmetry.space_group_name_H-M   'P 1'
#
loop_
_entity.id
_entity.type
_entity.pdbx_description
1 polymer ?
#
loop_
_entity_poly.entity_id
_entity_poly.type
_entity_poly.pdbx_seq_one_letter_code
_entity_poly.pdbx_strand_id
1 'polypeptide(L)'
;PNFIIGELGPGMPVNSKHTNIGPRLSIVDKRGKVIARLGGEHGPGLEPGRFLSPHGLAVDSRGDIYVGEVSYTNWPSSHPGQPVPKFMRSLQKLEKVA
;
A
#
# COMPACT_ATOMS: atom_id res chain seq x y z
N PRO A 1 19.41 -0.22 -10.77
CA PRO A 1 18.66 0.14 -9.55
C PRO A 1 17.22 -0.34 -9.72
N ASN A 2 16.61 -0.82 -8.64
CA ASN A 2 15.19 -1.10 -8.58
C ASN A 2 14.55 0.01 -7.75
N PHE A 3 13.38 0.47 -8.17
CA PHE A 3 12.59 1.48 -7.44
C PHE A 3 11.37 0.81 -6.84
N ILE A 4 10.95 1.29 -5.66
CA ILE A 4 9.72 0.86 -5.00
C ILE A 4 8.79 2.07 -4.98
N ILE A 5 7.59 1.89 -5.51
CA ILE A 5 6.58 2.95 -5.64
C ILE A 5 5.40 2.57 -4.76
N GLY A 6 5.03 3.45 -3.82
CA GLY A 6 3.75 3.37 -3.12
C GLY A 6 2.64 3.90 -4.02
N GLU A 7 1.66 3.04 -4.33
CA GLU A 7 0.45 3.43 -5.06
C GLU A 7 -0.70 3.59 -4.06
N LEU A 8 -1.36 4.75 -4.07
CA LEU A 8 -2.46 5.09 -3.16
C LEU A 8 -3.73 4.27 -3.42
N GLY A 9 -3.95 3.82 -4.65
CA GLY A 9 -5.16 3.11 -5.02
C GLY A 9 -6.39 4.00 -5.22
N PRO A 10 -7.61 3.42 -5.18
CA PRO A 10 -8.83 4.16 -5.39
C PRO A 10 -9.22 4.96 -4.14
N GLY A 11 -9.68 6.19 -4.35
CA GLY A 11 -10.12 7.09 -3.28
C GLY A 11 -11.24 8.05 -3.70
N MET A 12 -11.72 7.95 -4.94
CA MET A 12 -12.75 8.82 -5.50
C MET A 12 -14.02 8.02 -5.81
N PRO A 13 -15.22 8.63 -5.77
CA PRO A 13 -16.46 7.93 -6.10
C PRO A 13 -16.46 7.23 -7.48
N VAL A 14 -15.73 7.79 -8.45
CA VAL A 14 -15.61 7.23 -9.80
C VAL A 14 -14.79 5.93 -9.85
N ASN A 15 -13.85 5.74 -8.92
CA ASN A 15 -12.92 4.60 -8.94
C ASN A 15 -12.98 3.70 -7.69
N SER A 16 -13.75 4.07 -6.66
CA SER A 16 -13.83 3.36 -5.37
C SER A 16 -14.26 1.90 -5.46
N LYS A 17 -14.99 1.52 -6.51
CA LYS A 17 -15.48 0.15 -6.73
C LYS A 17 -14.56 -0.70 -7.64
N HIS A 18 -13.49 -0.13 -8.19
CA HIS A 18 -12.61 -0.87 -9.08
C HIS A 18 -11.60 -1.70 -8.28
N THR A 19 -11.44 -2.95 -8.68
CA THR A 19 -10.48 -3.89 -8.09
C THR A 19 -9.13 -3.81 -8.79
N ASN A 20 -8.08 -4.34 -8.15
CA ASN A 20 -6.74 -4.44 -8.73
C ASN A 20 -6.10 -3.09 -9.17
N ILE A 21 -6.53 -1.98 -8.59
CA ILE A 21 -5.91 -0.65 -8.82
C ILE A 21 -5.17 -0.10 -7.60
N GLY A 22 -4.86 -0.94 -6.61
CA GLY A 22 -4.16 -0.56 -5.38
C GLY A 22 -5.11 -0.34 -4.20
N PRO A 23 -4.63 0.18 -3.05
CA PRO A 23 -3.25 0.55 -2.75
C PRO A 23 -2.29 -0.65 -2.77
N ARG A 24 -1.03 -0.42 -3.14
CA ARG A 24 0.00 -1.45 -3.28
C ARG A 24 1.41 -0.88 -3.31
N LEU A 25 2.40 -1.77 -3.32
CA LEU A 25 3.76 -1.44 -3.73
C LEU A 25 4.06 -2.00 -5.12
N SER A 26 4.61 -1.17 -6.01
CA SER A 26 5.17 -1.62 -7.29
C SER A 26 6.68 -1.58 -7.25
N ILE A 27 7.32 -2.68 -7.63
CA ILE A 27 8.76 -2.78 -7.80
C ILE A 27 9.06 -2.67 -9.29
N VAL A 28 9.85 -1.68 -9.69
CA VAL A 28 10.18 -1.41 -11.09
C VAL A 28 11.69 -1.36 -11.31
N ASP A 29 12.13 -1.73 -12.51
CA ASP A 29 13.53 -1.59 -12.90
C ASP A 29 13.87 -0.14 -13.32
N LYS A 30 15.14 0.10 -13.66
CA LYS A 30 15.64 1.41 -14.09
C LYS A 30 15.02 1.95 -15.39
N ARG A 31 14.32 1.10 -16.15
CA ARG A 31 13.64 1.43 -17.40
C ARG A 31 12.13 1.58 -17.21
N GLY A 32 11.64 1.46 -15.97
CA GLY A 32 10.22 1.52 -15.63
C GLY A 32 9.47 0.20 -15.88
N LYS A 33 10.16 -0.90 -16.20
CA LYS A 33 9.50 -2.21 -16.33
C LYS A 33 9.08 -2.68 -14.94
N VAL A 34 7.81 -3.04 -14.80
CA VAL A 34 7.29 -3.66 -13.57
C VAL A 34 7.91 -5.04 -13.39
N ILE A 35 8.59 -5.23 -12.25
CA ILE A 35 9.17 -6.50 -11.82
C ILE A 35 8.14 -7.28 -10.99
N ALA A 36 7.49 -6.61 -10.04
CA ALA A 36 6.51 -7.21 -9.14
C ALA A 36 5.55 -6.16 -8.57
N ARG A 37 4.41 -6.64 -8.08
CA ARG A 37 3.44 -5.87 -7.27
C ARG A 37 3.14 -6.62 -5.99
N LEU A 38 3.05 -5.89 -4.90
CA LEU A 38 2.70 -6.41 -3.58
C LEU A 38 1.36 -5.79 -3.17
N GLY A 39 0.31 -6.61 -3.12
CA GLY A 39 -1.03 -6.21 -2.73
C GLY A 39 -1.81 -5.45 -3.82
N GLY A 40 -2.97 -4.94 -3.41
CA GLY A 40 -3.86 -4.12 -4.23
C GLY A 40 -4.90 -4.87 -5.06
N GLU A 41 -4.83 -6.21 -5.11
CA GLU A 41 -5.81 -7.06 -5.80
C GLU A 41 -7.22 -6.86 -5.21
N HIS A 42 -7.27 -6.75 -3.88
CA HIS A 42 -8.51 -6.63 -3.11
C HIS A 42 -8.75 -5.22 -2.57
N GLY A 43 -8.03 -4.20 -3.04
CA GLY A 43 -8.19 -2.83 -2.57
C GLY A 43 -7.69 -2.59 -1.14
N PRO A 44 -8.06 -1.45 -0.52
CA PRO A 44 -7.49 -0.98 0.74
C PRO A 44 -7.94 -1.82 1.94
N GLY A 45 -7.03 -2.16 2.85
CA GLY A 45 -7.35 -3.01 4.01
C GLY A 45 -6.29 -3.07 5.11
N LEU A 46 -6.72 -3.59 6.26
CA LEU A 46 -5.90 -3.77 7.47
C LEU A 46 -5.37 -5.20 7.62
N GLU A 47 -5.80 -6.12 6.78
CA GLU A 47 -5.37 -7.51 6.79
C GLU A 47 -3.90 -7.65 6.34
N PRO A 48 -3.18 -8.72 6.74
CA PRO A 48 -1.84 -9.00 6.22
C PRO A 48 -1.80 -9.01 4.69
N GLY A 49 -0.78 -8.38 4.11
CA GLY A 49 -0.62 -8.25 2.65
C GLY A 49 -1.46 -7.14 2.00
N ARG A 50 -2.31 -6.43 2.76
CA ARG A 50 -3.05 -5.26 2.29
C ARG A 50 -2.50 -3.97 2.88
N PHE A 51 -2.73 -2.90 2.12
CA PHE A 51 -2.30 -1.54 2.43
C PHE A 51 -3.53 -0.63 2.54
N LEU A 52 -3.40 0.50 3.19
CA LEU A 52 -4.38 1.59 3.22
C LEU A 52 -3.89 2.77 2.38
N SER A 53 -2.68 3.27 2.65
CA SER A 53 -2.20 4.52 2.06
C SER A 53 -0.67 4.65 2.16
N PRO A 54 0.11 3.84 1.42
CA PRO A 54 1.57 3.82 1.54
C PRO A 54 2.18 5.15 1.04
N HIS A 55 2.91 5.85 1.91
CA HIS A 55 3.55 7.14 1.62
C HIS A 55 5.03 7.18 2.01
N GLY A 56 5.39 6.55 3.12
CA GLY A 56 6.79 6.40 3.55
C GLY A 56 7.33 5.05 3.13
N LEU A 57 8.53 5.02 2.55
CA LEU A 57 9.21 3.78 2.19
C LEU A 57 10.69 3.85 2.58
N ALA A 58 11.17 2.80 3.24
CA ALA A 58 12.59 2.57 3.49
C ALA A 58 12.93 1.10 3.24
N VAL A 59 14.16 0.83 2.82
CA VAL A 59 14.68 -0.52 2.63
C VAL A 59 15.95 -0.67 3.44
N ASP A 60 16.09 -1.75 4.20
CA ASP A 60 17.31 -2.03 4.94
C ASP A 60 18.30 -2.92 4.18
N SER A 61 19.46 -3.20 4.78
CA SER A 61 20.52 -4.00 4.17
C SER A 61 20.16 -5.47 3.96
N ARG A 62 19.11 -5.99 4.62
CA ARG A 62 18.58 -7.34 4.37
C ARG A 62 17.60 -7.36 3.20
N GLY A 63 17.18 -6.19 2.73
CA GLY A 63 16.15 -6.02 1.71
C GLY A 63 14.73 -6.06 2.28
N ASP A 64 14.56 -5.93 3.59
CA ASP A 64 13.24 -5.76 4.20
C ASP A 64 12.70 -4.36 3.86
N ILE A 65 11.39 -4.27 3.64
CA ILE A 65 10.72 -3.01 3.27
C ILE A 65 9.91 -2.51 4.46
N TYR A 66 10.11 -1.25 4.83
CA TYR A 66 9.35 -0.55 5.87
C TYR A 66 8.41 0.43 5.19
N VAL A 67 7.13 0.36 5.53
CA VAL A 67 6.07 1.11 4.87
C VAL A 67 5.34 1.97 5.91
N GLY A 68 5.48 3.28 5.80
CA GLY A 68 4.68 4.25 6.54
C GLY A 68 3.38 4.54 5.80
N GLU A 69 2.25 4.36 6.46
CA GLU A 69 0.92 4.52 5.90
C GLU A 69 0.20 5.72 6.51
N VAL A 70 -0.43 6.55 5.66
CA VAL A 70 -1.27 7.68 6.11
C VAL A 70 -2.69 7.16 6.36
N SER A 71 -2.81 6.21 7.29
CA SER A 71 -4.00 5.38 7.45
C SER A 71 -5.21 6.16 7.98
N TYR A 72 -4.99 6.97 9.03
CA TYR A 72 -6.07 7.65 9.74
C TYR A 72 -6.84 8.64 8.85
N THR A 73 -6.12 9.52 8.13
CA THR A 73 -6.78 10.54 7.28
C THR A 73 -7.28 9.97 5.97
N ASN A 74 -6.71 8.84 5.49
CA ASN A 74 -7.22 8.15 4.30
C ASN A 74 -8.47 7.29 4.58
N TRP A 75 -8.73 6.92 5.83
CA TRP A 75 -9.83 6.03 6.19
C TRP A 75 -11.20 6.45 5.61
N PRO A 76 -11.65 7.71 5.69
CA PRO A 76 -12.94 8.11 5.14
C PRO A 76 -13.06 7.92 3.62
N SER A 77 -11.94 8.00 2.89
CA SER A 77 -11.92 7.81 1.43
C SER A 77 -12.04 6.33 1.06
N SER A 78 -11.35 5.45 1.79
CA SER A 78 -11.35 4.00 1.53
C SER A 78 -12.53 3.26 2.17
N HIS A 79 -13.08 3.79 3.27
CA HIS A 79 -14.14 3.19 4.08
C HIS A 79 -15.22 4.24 4.41
N PRO A 80 -15.92 4.79 3.40
CA PRO A 80 -16.88 5.86 3.60
C PRO A 80 -18.01 5.44 4.54
N GLY A 81 -18.30 6.30 5.54
CA GLY A 81 -19.35 6.07 6.53
C GLY A 81 -18.99 5.06 7.63
N GLN A 82 -17.81 4.44 7.60
CA GLN A 82 -17.37 3.54 8.65
C GLN A 82 -16.60 4.32 9.73
N PRO A 83 -16.83 4.03 11.03
CA PRO A 83 -16.06 4.64 12.10
C PRO A 83 -14.58 4.23 11.98
N VAL A 84 -13.68 5.14 12.34
CA VAL A 84 -12.24 4.87 12.34
C VAL A 84 -11.91 3.84 13.43
N PRO A 85 -11.27 2.71 13.12
CA PRO A 85 -10.79 1.76 14.12
C PRO A 85 -9.90 2.43 15.17
N LYS A 86 -10.11 2.07 16.45
CA LYS A 86 -9.32 2.59 17.58
C LYS A 86 -7.82 2.32 17.43
N PHE A 87 -7.47 1.13 16.92
CA PHE A 87 -6.10 0.72 16.65
C PHE A 87 -5.95 0.51 15.16
N MET A 88 -5.34 1.49 14.50
CA MET A 88 -5.07 1.45 13.08
C MET A 88 -3.57 1.39 12.87
N ARG A 89 -3.16 0.44 12.03
CA ARG A 89 -1.76 0.31 11.65
C ARG A 89 -1.37 1.47 10.72
N SER A 90 -0.26 2.12 11.05
CA SER A 90 0.36 3.17 10.23
C SER A 90 1.80 2.85 9.84
N LEU A 91 2.31 1.68 10.26
CA LEU A 91 3.64 1.18 9.92
C LEU A 91 3.57 -0.33 9.66
N GLN A 92 4.17 -0.77 8.56
CA GLN A 92 4.36 -2.19 8.24
C GLN A 92 5.83 -2.49 7.96
N LYS A 93 6.25 -3.70 8.30
CA LYS A 93 7.51 -4.28 7.82
C LYS A 93 7.17 -5.49 6.95
N LEU A 94 7.74 -5.55 5.75
CA LEU A 94 7.70 -6.70 4.86
C LEU A 94 9.09 -7.32 4.87
N GLU A 95 9.15 -8.57 5.27
CA GLU A 95 10.41 -9.30 5.32
C GLU A 95 10.67 -10.00 4.00
N LYS A 96 11.92 -9.91 3.53
CA LYS A 96 12.32 -10.63 2.33
C LYS A 96 12.46 -12.11 2.68
N VAL A 97 11.61 -12.94 2.09
CA VAL A 97 11.76 -14.41 2.15
C VAL A 97 12.79 -14.90 1.13
N ALA A 98 13.56 -15.92 1.52
CA ALA A 98 14.67 -16.49 0.75
C ALA A 98 14.22 -17.20 -0.52
#